data_AF-A0AA39FWI2-F1
#
_entry.id   AF-A0AA39FWI2-F1
#
_cell.length_a   1.000
_cell.length_b   1.000
_cell.length_c   1.000
_cell.angle_alpha   90.00
_cell.angle_beta   90.00
_cell.angle_gamma   90.00
#
_symmetry.space_group_name_H-M   'P 1'
#
loop_
_entity.id
_entity.type
_entity.pdbx_description
1 polymer ?
#
loop_
_entity_poly.entity_id
_entity_poly.type
_entity_poly.pdbx_seq_one_letter_code
_entity_poly.pdbx_strand_id
1 'polypeptide(L)'
;MELRSGIRVKRKMCETEADETTQTADITDIEIPDRTFSVFDWHYNQPFYVDKTLLMKALFAVHHTLITAPSRFGKSLNMDMIRRFVQIELDNEGKPIVLNVDKDKLCLKEDQPASENFKLFRGKKIFEDKEFMYQHFGKYPTINVDFSIVQGENFNQVMTALRRVVHTAFKEHAYLRKSDIWDRLRLNKKTFMKYYDSEEFKSLDEDETKHGLQILSEYLFGHFGTRAFVFIDEFDVPEHQFSEFYGFTKDEVVHLLKVANKSDHFEFVKSQFNGFLTKSRDRKDINIYSPYSIIKYISSDVYVDEWPDSIRSEIFKLSRMIKENDVDNEGISLFMQFLYEMAFFTPVSLVNGNLTLKMPNTTVCGNRGEAPRNGQISMDMIFTNEAVQPMGGFAIQSNKNNFDLSSEFDACATQIPLSGLLCYHTRKAPKVHCA
;
A
#
# COMPACT_ATOMS: atom_id res chain seq x y z
N MET A 1 -38.68 -6.03 -7.51
CA MET A 1 -38.28 -6.43 -8.88
C MET A 1 -36.84 -6.00 -9.04
N GLU A 2 -35.91 -6.82 -8.54
CA GLU A 2 -34.46 -6.69 -8.77
C GLU A 2 -33.92 -8.13 -8.83
N LEU A 3 -33.50 -8.56 -10.02
CA LEU A 3 -32.98 -9.90 -10.26
C LEU A 3 -31.45 -9.87 -10.09
N ARG A 4 -30.98 -10.34 -8.93
CA ARG A 4 -29.62 -10.84 -8.75
C ARG A 4 -29.53 -12.22 -9.39
N SER A 5 -28.87 -12.36 -10.53
CA SER A 5 -28.53 -13.67 -11.09
C SER A 5 -27.06 -13.99 -10.82
N GLY A 6 -26.78 -14.57 -9.65
CA GLY A 6 -25.53 -15.27 -9.38
C GLY A 6 -25.51 -16.61 -10.12
N ILE A 7 -24.52 -16.81 -10.99
CA ILE A 7 -24.31 -18.09 -11.67
C ILE A 7 -23.73 -19.08 -10.65
N ARG A 8 -24.57 -19.99 -10.14
CA ARG A 8 -24.14 -21.19 -9.40
C ARG A 8 -23.73 -22.27 -10.41
N VAL A 9 -22.44 -22.55 -10.52
CA VAL A 9 -21.95 -23.75 -11.21
C VAL A 9 -22.20 -24.95 -10.28
N LYS A 10 -23.27 -25.71 -10.54
CA LYS A 10 -23.47 -27.03 -9.93
C LYS A 10 -22.46 -28.00 -10.54
N ARG A 11 -21.60 -28.61 -9.72
CA ARG A 11 -20.83 -29.81 -10.10
C ARG A 11 -21.85 -30.91 -10.45
N LYS A 12 -21.91 -31.30 -11.72
CA LYS A 12 -22.54 -32.56 -12.12
C LYS A 12 -21.44 -33.61 -12.02
N MET A 13 -21.54 -34.49 -11.01
CA MET A 13 -20.75 -35.71 -11.01
C MET A 13 -21.22 -36.54 -12.21
N CYS A 14 -20.34 -36.73 -13.18
CA CYS A 14 -20.49 -37.76 -14.20
C CYS A 14 -19.78 -38.99 -13.65
N GLU A 15 -20.58 -39.97 -13.24
CA GLU A 15 -20.17 -41.37 -13.22
C GLU A 15 -20.10 -41.82 -14.68
N THR A 16 -18.91 -42.17 -15.15
CA THR A 16 -18.72 -42.96 -16.37
C THR A 16 -17.71 -44.05 -16.05
N GLU A 17 -18.11 -45.26 -16.40
CA GLU A 17 -17.47 -46.55 -16.13
C GLU A 17 -16.02 -46.58 -16.63
N ALA A 18 -15.18 -47.27 -15.86
CA ALA A 18 -13.78 -47.50 -16.17
C ALA A 18 -13.66 -48.46 -17.36
N ASP A 19 -13.10 -47.96 -18.46
CA ASP A 19 -12.48 -48.81 -19.48
C ASP A 19 -10.97 -48.82 -19.18
N GLU A 20 -10.50 -49.97 -18.69
CA GLU A 20 -9.09 -50.24 -18.40
C GLU A 20 -8.32 -50.30 -19.72
N THR A 21 -7.48 -49.29 -20.00
CA THR A 21 -6.18 -49.43 -20.70
C THR A 21 -5.58 -48.04 -20.97
N THR A 22 -4.89 -47.46 -19.98
CA THR A 22 -3.86 -46.47 -20.29
C THR A 22 -2.81 -46.48 -19.20
N GLN A 23 -1.58 -46.79 -19.61
CA GLN A 23 -0.40 -46.87 -18.75
C GLN A 23 -0.26 -45.58 -17.92
N THR A 24 -0.34 -45.73 -16.60
CA THR A 24 0.03 -44.71 -15.63
C THR A 24 1.54 -44.50 -15.71
N ALA A 25 1.96 -43.39 -16.31
CA ALA A 25 3.31 -42.88 -16.10
C ALA A 25 3.34 -42.21 -14.71
N ASP A 26 4.22 -42.70 -13.84
CA ASP A 26 4.46 -42.16 -12.49
C ASP A 26 4.79 -40.65 -12.56
N ILE A 27 4.01 -39.85 -11.82
CA ILE A 27 4.10 -38.37 -11.77
C ILE A 27 5.09 -37.92 -10.67
N THR A 28 5.98 -38.78 -10.19
CA THR A 28 6.78 -38.48 -8.98
C THR A 28 8.14 -37.82 -9.22
N ASP A 29 8.64 -37.73 -10.45
CA ASP A 29 9.99 -37.18 -10.71
C ASP A 29 10.00 -36.07 -11.78
N ILE A 30 9.24 -35.00 -11.53
CA ILE A 30 9.38 -33.76 -12.30
C ILE A 30 10.16 -32.75 -11.45
N GLU A 31 11.47 -32.69 -11.65
CA GLU A 31 12.30 -31.60 -11.13
C GLU A 31 11.80 -30.27 -11.73
N ILE A 32 11.28 -29.39 -10.87
CA ILE A 32 10.89 -28.03 -11.23
C ILE A 32 12.19 -27.20 -11.27
N PRO A 33 12.63 -26.70 -12.44
CA PRO A 33 13.87 -25.96 -12.51
C PRO A 33 13.72 -24.58 -11.84
N ASP A 34 14.83 -24.07 -11.32
CA ASP A 34 14.92 -22.83 -10.56
C ASP A 34 14.22 -21.64 -11.23
N ARG A 35 13.62 -20.79 -10.39
CA ARG A 35 12.60 -19.74 -10.67
C ARG A 35 12.95 -18.63 -11.66
N THR A 36 14.03 -18.74 -12.42
CA THR A 36 14.39 -17.73 -13.42
C THR A 36 14.27 -18.32 -14.82
N PHE A 37 13.35 -17.76 -15.61
CA PHE A 37 13.07 -18.06 -17.03
C PHE A 37 12.47 -19.43 -17.42
N SER A 38 12.66 -20.52 -16.67
CA SER A 38 12.28 -21.88 -17.14
C SER A 38 10.83 -22.33 -16.89
N VAL A 39 10.19 -21.81 -15.83
CA VAL A 39 8.92 -22.36 -15.31
C VAL A 39 7.76 -22.12 -16.28
N PHE A 40 7.71 -20.95 -16.90
CA PHE A 40 6.68 -20.64 -17.89
C PHE A 40 6.82 -21.54 -19.11
N ASP A 41 8.01 -21.56 -19.73
CA ASP A 41 8.28 -22.34 -20.93
C ASP A 41 7.98 -23.84 -20.71
N TRP A 42 8.25 -24.34 -19.50
CA TRP A 42 7.86 -25.70 -19.11
C TRP A 42 6.35 -25.88 -19.06
N HIS A 43 5.64 -25.09 -18.25
CA HIS A 43 4.18 -25.21 -18.07
C HIS A 43 3.40 -24.96 -19.36
N TYR A 44 3.91 -24.07 -20.21
CA TYR A 44 3.25 -23.60 -21.42
C TYR A 44 3.23 -24.63 -22.54
N ASN A 45 4.17 -25.57 -22.51
CA ASN A 45 4.26 -26.68 -23.46
C ASN A 45 3.58 -27.96 -22.95
N GLN A 46 2.94 -27.93 -21.77
CA GLN A 46 2.26 -29.09 -21.22
C GLN A 46 0.88 -29.31 -21.84
N PRO A 47 0.44 -30.58 -22.01
CA PRO A 47 -0.89 -30.89 -22.57
C PRO A 47 -2.06 -30.38 -21.71
N PHE A 48 -1.82 -30.10 -20.44
CA PHE A 48 -2.81 -29.54 -19.50
C PHE A 48 -2.81 -28.01 -19.44
N TYR A 49 -1.99 -27.32 -20.24
CA TYR A 49 -2.01 -25.86 -20.31
C TYR A 49 -3.32 -25.36 -20.92
N VAL A 50 -4.09 -24.60 -20.13
CA VAL A 50 -5.30 -23.93 -20.62
C VAL A 50 -4.91 -22.59 -21.23
N ASP A 51 -5.12 -22.45 -22.54
CA ASP A 51 -4.86 -21.19 -23.25
C ASP A 51 -5.80 -20.07 -22.80
N LYS A 52 -5.24 -19.15 -22.01
CA LYS A 52 -5.85 -17.91 -21.49
C LYS A 52 -5.34 -16.66 -22.20
N THR A 53 -4.70 -16.78 -23.36
CA THR A 53 -4.07 -15.63 -24.04
C THR A 53 -5.05 -14.51 -24.39
N LEU A 54 -6.33 -14.83 -24.62
CA LEU A 54 -7.39 -13.83 -24.82
C LEU A 54 -7.63 -12.91 -23.60
N LEU A 55 -7.15 -13.27 -22.40
CA LEU A 55 -7.18 -12.39 -21.22
C LEU A 55 -6.50 -11.05 -21.51
N MET A 56 -5.46 -11.04 -22.35
CA MET A 56 -4.72 -9.82 -22.71
C MET A 56 -5.66 -8.74 -23.28
N LYS A 57 -6.64 -9.10 -24.10
CA LYS A 57 -7.58 -8.13 -24.67
C LYS A 57 -8.38 -7.37 -23.60
N ALA A 58 -8.77 -8.06 -22.53
CA ALA A 58 -9.49 -7.43 -21.43
C ALA A 58 -8.58 -6.50 -20.60
N LEU A 59 -7.31 -6.89 -20.42
CA LEU A 59 -6.34 -6.13 -19.63
C LEU A 59 -5.86 -4.86 -20.34
N PHE A 60 -5.74 -4.90 -21.67
CA PHE A 60 -5.32 -3.75 -22.47
C PHE A 60 -6.38 -2.64 -22.56
N ALA A 61 -7.62 -2.93 -22.19
CA ALA A 61 -8.70 -1.94 -22.16
C ALA A 61 -8.62 -0.97 -20.96
N VAL A 62 -7.75 -1.24 -19.99
CA VAL A 62 -7.63 -0.47 -18.74
C VAL A 62 -6.17 -0.09 -18.46
N HIS A 63 -5.95 1.00 -17.71
CA HIS A 63 -4.60 1.47 -17.39
C HIS A 63 -3.95 0.74 -16.19
N HIS A 64 -4.77 0.29 -15.24
CA HIS A 64 -4.31 -0.41 -14.04
C HIS A 64 -5.21 -1.63 -13.82
N THR A 65 -4.61 -2.78 -13.52
CA THR A 65 -5.35 -3.99 -13.20
C THR A 65 -4.80 -4.66 -11.95
N LEU A 66 -5.69 -4.98 -11.01
CA LEU A 66 -5.40 -5.87 -9.89
C LEU A 66 -6.06 -7.23 -10.15
N ILE A 67 -5.26 -8.30 -10.21
CA ILE A 67 -5.78 -9.66 -10.40
C ILE A 67 -5.98 -10.34 -9.05
N THR A 68 -7.18 -10.21 -8.49
CA THR A 68 -7.58 -10.93 -7.26
C THR A 68 -8.05 -12.33 -7.63
N ALA A 69 -7.25 -13.35 -7.36
CA ALA A 69 -7.64 -14.75 -7.54
C ALA A 69 -7.06 -15.62 -6.43
N PRO A 70 -7.68 -16.79 -6.11
CA PRO A 70 -7.15 -17.70 -5.10
C PRO A 70 -5.70 -18.15 -5.36
N SER A 71 -5.09 -18.73 -4.32
CA SER A 71 -3.77 -19.34 -4.46
C SER A 71 -3.78 -20.41 -5.56
N ARG A 72 -2.65 -20.54 -6.28
CA ARG A 72 -2.45 -21.52 -7.37
C ARG A 72 -3.35 -21.36 -8.60
N PHE A 73 -4.05 -20.23 -8.76
CA PHE A 73 -4.87 -19.95 -9.96
C PHE A 73 -4.04 -19.63 -11.22
N GLY A 74 -2.70 -19.63 -11.12
CA GLY A 74 -1.80 -19.28 -12.21
C GLY A 74 -1.68 -17.77 -12.43
N LYS A 75 -1.78 -16.95 -11.36
CA LYS A 75 -1.63 -15.49 -11.44
C LYS A 75 -0.26 -15.10 -12.01
N SER A 76 0.82 -15.57 -11.39
CA SER A 76 2.20 -15.34 -11.85
C SER A 76 2.43 -15.90 -13.25
N LEU A 77 1.85 -17.06 -13.59
CA LEU A 77 1.92 -17.64 -14.94
C LEU A 77 1.24 -16.75 -15.99
N ASN A 78 0.05 -16.20 -15.68
CA ASN A 78 -0.64 -15.26 -16.56
C ASN A 78 0.13 -13.95 -16.68
N MET A 79 0.71 -13.46 -15.58
CA MET A 79 1.51 -12.25 -15.59
C MET A 79 2.76 -12.42 -16.46
N ASP A 80 3.44 -13.57 -16.36
CA ASP A 80 4.58 -13.90 -17.22
C ASP A 80 4.18 -14.04 -18.69
N MET A 81 3.03 -14.67 -18.97
CA MET A 81 2.47 -14.72 -20.33
C MET A 81 2.30 -13.31 -20.91
N ILE A 82 1.68 -12.39 -20.17
CA ILE A 82 1.44 -11.02 -20.66
C ILE A 82 2.77 -10.31 -20.85
N ARG A 83 3.71 -10.46 -19.90
CA ARG A 83 5.06 -9.92 -20.00
C ARG A 83 5.75 -10.36 -21.28
N ARG A 84 5.85 -11.68 -21.50
CA ARG A 84 6.45 -12.29 -22.69
C ARG A 84 5.80 -11.81 -23.99
N PHE A 85 4.49 -11.56 -23.97
CA PHE A 85 3.78 -11.05 -25.13
C PHE A 85 4.18 -9.61 -25.49
N VAL A 86 4.29 -8.72 -24.50
CA VAL A 86 4.51 -7.28 -24.74
C VAL A 86 5.98 -6.89 -24.83
N GLN A 87 6.85 -7.70 -24.21
CA GLN A 87 8.26 -7.37 -23.99
C GLN A 87 9.04 -7.27 -25.30
N ILE A 88 9.74 -6.14 -25.47
CA ILE A 88 10.75 -5.97 -26.51
C ILE A 88 11.89 -6.96 -26.22
N GLU A 89 12.09 -7.93 -27.11
CA GLU A 89 13.25 -8.82 -27.06
C GLU A 89 14.48 -8.11 -27.62
N LEU A 90 15.62 -8.34 -26.97
CA LEU A 90 16.89 -7.72 -27.31
C LEU A 90 17.88 -8.80 -27.75
N ASP A 91 18.73 -8.45 -28.71
CA ASP A 91 19.87 -9.29 -29.09
C ASP A 91 21.02 -9.21 -28.04
N ASN A 92 22.10 -9.94 -28.29
CA ASN A 92 23.28 -9.94 -27.41
C ASN A 92 23.98 -8.57 -27.29
N GLU A 93 23.70 -7.64 -28.20
CA GLU A 93 24.22 -6.26 -28.17
C GLU A 93 23.27 -5.30 -27.42
N GLY A 94 22.07 -5.76 -27.03
CA GLY A 94 21.04 -4.96 -26.39
C GLY A 94 20.18 -4.16 -27.37
N LYS A 95 20.18 -4.51 -28.66
CA LYS A 95 19.32 -3.88 -29.68
C LYS A 95 18.00 -4.65 -29.83
N PRO A 96 16.88 -3.95 -30.10
CA PRO A 96 15.61 -4.60 -30.37
C PRO A 96 15.69 -5.58 -31.53
N ILE A 97 15.20 -6.79 -31.32
CA ILE A 97 15.00 -7.78 -32.38
C ILE A 97 13.87 -7.29 -33.28
N VAL A 98 14.17 -7.09 -34.56
CA VAL A 98 13.20 -6.54 -35.52
C VAL A 98 12.21 -7.62 -35.94
N LEU A 99 10.94 -7.40 -35.61
CA LEU A 99 9.85 -8.25 -36.08
C LEU A 99 9.47 -7.90 -37.53
N ASN A 100 9.38 -8.91 -38.39
CA ASN A 100 8.96 -8.73 -39.78
C ASN A 100 7.45 -8.48 -39.86
N VAL A 101 7.08 -7.31 -40.40
CA VAL A 101 5.70 -6.86 -40.53
C VAL A 101 5.31 -6.71 -42.00
N ASP A 102 4.10 -7.13 -42.33
CA ASP A 102 3.38 -6.72 -43.53
C ASP A 102 2.53 -5.49 -43.14
N LYS A 103 3.04 -4.29 -43.46
CA LYS A 103 2.40 -3.02 -43.08
C LYS A 103 1.05 -2.84 -43.79
N ASP A 104 0.91 -3.36 -45.00
CA ASP A 104 -0.32 -3.22 -45.79
C ASP A 104 -1.44 -4.10 -45.22
N LYS A 105 -1.08 -5.22 -44.60
CA LYS A 105 -2.03 -6.15 -43.94
C LYS A 105 -2.11 -5.98 -42.43
N LEU A 106 -1.35 -5.04 -41.86
CA LEU A 106 -1.23 -4.81 -40.42
C LEU A 106 -1.03 -6.13 -39.64
N CYS A 107 -0.11 -6.98 -40.12
CA CYS A 107 0.15 -8.27 -39.51
C CYS A 107 1.63 -8.62 -39.46
N LEU A 108 2.01 -9.48 -38.50
CA LEU A 108 3.32 -10.12 -38.46
C LEU A 108 3.40 -11.21 -39.54
N LYS A 109 4.56 -11.34 -40.21
CA LYS A 109 4.75 -12.40 -41.21
C LYS A 109 4.98 -13.76 -40.53
N GLU A 110 4.37 -14.80 -41.07
CA GLU A 110 4.35 -16.16 -40.46
C GLU A 110 5.58 -17.02 -40.82
N ASP A 111 6.37 -16.61 -41.80
CA ASP A 111 7.46 -17.39 -42.40
C ASP A 111 8.77 -17.36 -41.61
N GLN A 112 8.85 -16.60 -40.52
CA GLN A 112 10.06 -16.54 -39.68
C GLN A 112 9.74 -16.51 -38.18
N PRO A 113 10.39 -17.36 -37.37
CA PRO A 113 10.49 -17.09 -35.94
C PRO A 113 11.48 -15.94 -35.74
N ALA A 114 10.96 -14.71 -35.68
CA ALA A 114 11.77 -13.53 -35.45
C ALA A 114 12.32 -13.46 -34.01
N SER A 115 11.66 -14.12 -33.04
CA SER A 115 12.01 -14.04 -31.62
C SER A 115 11.58 -15.30 -30.85
N GLU A 116 12.11 -15.55 -29.65
CA GLU A 116 11.73 -16.71 -28.84
C GLU A 116 10.29 -16.58 -28.33
N ASN A 117 9.87 -15.38 -27.92
CA ASN A 117 8.49 -15.17 -27.51
C ASN A 117 7.54 -15.38 -28.70
N PHE A 118 7.93 -15.03 -29.94
CA PHE A 118 7.06 -15.25 -31.10
C PHE A 118 6.76 -16.74 -31.30
N LYS A 119 7.74 -17.62 -31.05
CA LYS A 119 7.54 -19.07 -31.11
C LYS A 119 6.54 -19.54 -30.05
N LEU A 120 6.59 -18.98 -28.84
CA LEU A 120 5.65 -19.31 -27.76
C LEU A 120 4.20 -19.02 -28.19
N PHE A 121 3.92 -17.84 -28.72
CA PHE A 121 2.53 -17.49 -29.05
C PHE A 121 2.01 -18.15 -30.34
N ARG A 122 2.86 -18.79 -31.15
CA ARG A 122 2.42 -19.48 -32.35
C ARG A 122 1.41 -20.59 -32.01
N GLY A 123 0.26 -20.57 -32.68
CA GLY A 123 -0.80 -21.55 -32.47
C GLY A 123 -1.66 -21.34 -31.21
N LYS A 124 -1.54 -20.19 -30.54
CA LYS A 124 -2.47 -19.79 -29.47
C LYS A 124 -3.63 -18.96 -30.01
N LYS A 125 -4.70 -18.87 -29.23
CA LYS A 125 -5.90 -18.09 -29.58
C LYS A 125 -5.60 -16.63 -29.90
N ILE A 126 -4.64 -16.00 -29.22
CA ILE A 126 -4.25 -14.62 -29.51
C ILE A 126 -3.55 -14.46 -30.86
N PHE A 127 -2.87 -15.51 -31.34
CA PHE A 127 -2.14 -15.48 -32.62
C PHE A 127 -3.07 -15.37 -33.83
N GLU A 128 -4.31 -15.86 -33.69
CA GLU A 128 -5.36 -15.71 -34.70
C GLU A 128 -5.77 -14.24 -34.90
N ASP A 129 -5.59 -13.40 -33.88
CA ASP A 129 -5.82 -11.95 -33.97
C ASP A 129 -4.58 -11.21 -34.46
N LYS A 130 -4.44 -11.18 -35.79
CA LYS A 130 -3.30 -10.56 -36.49
C LYS A 130 -3.13 -9.08 -36.17
N GLU A 131 -4.23 -8.35 -36.02
CA GLU A 131 -4.22 -6.92 -35.71
C GLU A 131 -3.72 -6.69 -34.27
N PHE A 132 -4.23 -7.45 -33.29
CA PHE A 132 -3.78 -7.33 -31.90
C PHE A 132 -2.30 -7.71 -31.75
N MET A 133 -1.87 -8.79 -32.41
CA MET A 133 -0.45 -9.17 -32.51
C MET A 133 0.37 -8.02 -33.10
N TYR A 134 -0.03 -7.49 -34.25
CA TYR A 134 0.66 -6.38 -34.88
C TYR A 134 0.72 -5.15 -33.99
N GLN A 135 -0.35 -4.79 -33.29
CA GLN A 135 -0.42 -3.59 -32.47
C GLN A 135 0.46 -3.68 -31.23
N HIS A 136 0.52 -4.83 -30.56
CA HIS A 136 1.03 -4.91 -29.19
C HIS A 136 2.20 -5.88 -28.97
N PHE A 137 2.40 -6.88 -29.83
CA PHE A 137 3.39 -7.92 -29.61
C PHE A 137 4.82 -7.37 -29.66
N GLY A 138 5.60 -7.56 -28.60
CA GLY A 138 7.01 -7.20 -28.53
C GLY A 138 7.31 -5.69 -28.68
N LYS A 139 6.38 -4.81 -28.29
CA LYS A 139 6.50 -3.35 -28.51
C LYS A 139 6.71 -2.50 -27.27
N TYR A 140 6.77 -3.10 -26.08
CA TYR A 140 6.86 -2.35 -24.83
C TYR A 140 8.03 -2.81 -23.96
N PRO A 141 8.76 -1.89 -23.32
CA PRO A 141 9.63 -2.25 -22.23
C PRO A 141 8.79 -2.74 -21.04
N THR A 142 9.37 -3.61 -20.24
CA THR A 142 8.68 -4.23 -19.10
C THR A 142 9.54 -4.10 -17.87
N ILE A 143 8.97 -3.67 -16.75
CA ILE A 143 9.61 -3.67 -15.44
C ILE A 143 8.96 -4.76 -14.59
N ASN A 144 9.76 -5.69 -14.08
CA ASN A 144 9.28 -6.76 -13.22
C ASN A 144 9.64 -6.46 -11.77
N VAL A 145 8.65 -6.55 -10.90
CA VAL A 145 8.75 -6.27 -9.48
C VAL A 145 8.21 -7.49 -8.75
N ASP A 146 9.08 -8.22 -8.06
CA ASP A 146 8.70 -9.36 -7.23
C ASP A 146 8.93 -9.00 -5.77
N PHE A 147 7.84 -8.89 -5.01
CA PHE A 147 7.90 -8.60 -3.57
C PHE A 147 8.10 -9.85 -2.71
N SER A 148 8.17 -11.06 -3.29
CA SER A 148 8.39 -12.31 -2.54
C SER A 148 9.70 -12.34 -1.74
N ILE A 149 10.69 -11.57 -2.20
CA ILE A 149 12.00 -11.42 -1.55
C ILE A 149 12.01 -10.39 -0.41
N VAL A 150 10.92 -9.63 -0.24
CA VAL A 150 10.82 -8.62 0.81
C VAL A 150 10.52 -9.31 2.12
N GLN A 151 11.59 -9.63 2.83
CA GLN A 151 11.54 -10.23 4.15
C GLN A 151 12.50 -9.49 5.09
N GLY A 152 12.05 -9.16 6.30
CA GLY A 152 12.89 -8.64 7.37
C GLY A 152 12.19 -8.64 8.73
N GLU A 153 12.99 -8.65 9.79
CA GLU A 153 12.52 -8.60 11.19
C GLU A 153 12.40 -7.17 11.71
N ASN A 154 13.00 -6.22 11.00
CA ASN A 154 13.02 -4.81 11.36
C ASN A 154 13.05 -3.93 10.10
N PHE A 155 12.78 -2.64 10.30
CA PHE A 155 12.70 -1.65 9.23
C PHE A 155 13.95 -1.63 8.33
N ASN A 156 15.15 -1.72 8.90
CA ASN A 156 16.40 -1.68 8.12
C ASN A 156 16.55 -2.88 7.18
N GLN A 157 16.17 -4.08 7.63
CA GLN A 157 16.17 -5.28 6.81
C GLN A 157 15.13 -5.19 5.68
N VAL A 158 13.91 -4.73 6.00
CA VAL A 158 12.84 -4.54 5.01
C VAL A 158 13.24 -3.51 3.97
N MET A 159 13.75 -2.36 4.41
CA MET A 159 14.24 -1.31 3.52
C MET A 159 15.37 -1.84 2.62
N THR A 160 16.29 -2.64 3.16
CA THR A 160 17.33 -3.29 2.36
C THR A 160 16.77 -4.28 1.34
N ALA A 161 15.70 -5.00 1.69
CA ALA A 161 15.01 -5.89 0.76
C ALA A 161 14.25 -5.10 -0.33
N LEU A 162 13.61 -3.98 0.01
CA LEU A 162 12.97 -3.08 -0.97
C LEU A 162 14.00 -2.47 -1.93
N ARG A 163 15.16 -2.02 -1.43
CA ARG A 163 16.29 -1.59 -2.27
C ARG A 163 16.72 -2.70 -3.23
N ARG A 164 16.69 -3.95 -2.77
CA ARG A 164 17.03 -5.12 -3.60
C ARG A 164 16.01 -5.36 -4.70
N VAL A 165 14.72 -5.15 -4.44
CA VAL A 165 13.67 -5.23 -5.47
C VAL A 165 13.95 -4.23 -6.59
N VAL A 166 14.23 -2.97 -6.23
CA VAL A 166 14.59 -1.92 -7.21
C VAL A 166 15.87 -2.30 -7.96
N HIS A 167 16.92 -2.73 -7.24
CA HIS A 167 18.17 -3.19 -7.83
C HIS A 167 17.99 -4.30 -8.86
N THR A 168 17.17 -5.32 -8.54
CA THR A 168 16.86 -6.43 -9.46
C THR A 168 16.18 -5.92 -10.73
N ALA A 169 15.22 -4.99 -10.60
CA ALA A 169 14.58 -4.36 -11.76
C ALA A 169 15.61 -3.63 -12.64
N PHE A 170 16.53 -2.85 -12.05
CA PHE A 170 17.61 -2.20 -12.81
C PHE A 170 18.56 -3.19 -13.48
N LYS A 171 18.86 -4.33 -12.82
CA LYS A 171 19.72 -5.38 -13.36
C LYS A 171 19.16 -6.03 -14.61
N GLU A 172 17.84 -6.24 -14.69
CA GLU A 172 17.18 -6.75 -15.91
C GLU A 172 17.41 -5.84 -17.12
N HIS A 173 17.71 -4.56 -16.88
CA HIS A 173 17.97 -3.56 -17.92
C HIS A 173 19.46 -3.18 -18.05
N ALA A 174 20.36 -4.13 -17.81
CA ALA A 174 21.82 -3.93 -17.91
C ALA A 174 22.28 -3.32 -19.25
N TYR A 175 21.54 -3.57 -20.35
CA TYR A 175 21.82 -3.02 -21.67
C TYR A 175 21.77 -1.48 -21.71
N LEU A 176 21.00 -0.84 -20.83
CA LEU A 176 20.95 0.62 -20.72
C LEU A 176 22.34 1.22 -20.42
N ARG A 177 23.26 0.47 -19.82
CA ARG A 177 24.65 0.91 -19.59
C ARG A 177 25.37 1.36 -20.87
N LYS A 178 24.99 0.82 -22.03
CA LYS A 178 25.57 1.15 -23.35
C LYS A 178 24.67 2.05 -24.19
N SER A 179 23.50 2.44 -23.68
CA SER A 179 22.57 3.28 -24.43
C SER A 179 23.12 4.69 -24.65
N ASP A 180 22.75 5.27 -25.79
CA ASP A 180 22.96 6.67 -26.15
C ASP A 180 22.14 7.67 -25.31
N ILE A 181 21.16 7.24 -24.50
CA ILE A 181 20.32 8.14 -23.70
C ILE A 181 21.13 9.00 -22.73
N TRP A 182 22.28 8.51 -22.25
CA TRP A 182 23.13 9.26 -21.32
C TRP A 182 23.61 10.56 -21.96
N ASP A 183 24.01 10.51 -23.23
CA ASP A 183 24.48 11.67 -23.97
C ASP A 183 23.31 12.45 -24.58
N ARG A 184 22.37 11.74 -25.23
CA ARG A 184 21.22 12.31 -25.95
C ARG A 184 20.29 13.10 -25.03
N LEU A 185 20.03 12.59 -23.83
CA LEU A 185 19.14 13.21 -22.84
C LEU A 185 19.91 13.90 -21.71
N ARG A 186 21.24 13.93 -21.75
CA ARG A 186 22.12 14.49 -20.72
C ARG A 186 21.85 13.94 -19.31
N LEU A 187 21.57 12.63 -19.24
CA LEU A 187 21.25 11.94 -17.98
C LEU A 187 22.52 11.56 -17.23
N ASN A 188 22.44 11.56 -15.90
CA ASN A 188 23.56 11.16 -15.06
C ASN A 188 23.67 9.63 -14.96
N LYS A 189 24.56 9.04 -15.74
CA LYS A 189 24.85 7.60 -15.72
C LYS A 189 25.26 7.08 -14.33
N LYS A 190 25.86 7.92 -13.47
CA LYS A 190 26.22 7.51 -12.10
C LYS A 190 24.98 7.15 -11.28
N THR A 191 23.87 7.87 -11.47
CA THR A 191 22.60 7.55 -10.81
C THR A 191 22.13 6.16 -11.18
N PHE A 192 22.15 5.79 -12.47
CA PHE A 192 21.82 4.42 -12.90
C PHE A 192 22.76 3.38 -12.26
N MET A 193 24.07 3.66 -12.22
CA MET A 193 25.04 2.75 -11.62
C MET A 193 24.79 2.54 -10.12
N LYS A 194 24.32 3.56 -9.39
CA LYS A 194 23.97 3.43 -7.97
C LYS A 194 22.86 2.40 -7.72
N TYR A 195 21.84 2.34 -8.58
CA TYR A 195 20.78 1.32 -8.49
C TYR A 195 21.22 -0.05 -9.02
N TYR A 196 22.05 -0.07 -10.06
CA TYR A 196 22.48 -1.29 -10.76
C TYR A 196 23.61 -2.05 -10.05
N ASP A 197 24.52 -1.36 -9.38
CA ASP A 197 25.68 -1.97 -8.74
C ASP A 197 25.27 -2.82 -7.52
N SER A 198 25.98 -3.93 -7.29
CA SER A 198 25.61 -4.93 -6.28
C SER A 198 25.99 -4.52 -4.84
N GLU A 199 26.78 -3.46 -4.67
CA GLU A 199 27.13 -2.91 -3.37
C GLU A 199 26.50 -1.52 -3.18
N GLU A 200 26.52 -0.65 -4.19
CA GLU A 200 26.00 0.72 -4.05
C GLU A 200 24.49 0.77 -3.75
N PHE A 201 23.70 -0.19 -4.26
CA PHE A 201 22.24 -0.20 -4.04
C PHE A 201 21.88 -0.29 -2.54
N LYS A 202 22.76 -0.86 -1.71
CA LYS A 202 22.55 -0.98 -0.26
C LYS A 202 22.58 0.38 0.44
N SER A 203 23.22 1.38 -0.18
CA SER A 203 23.38 2.74 0.32
C SER A 203 22.31 3.73 -0.14
N LEU A 204 21.35 3.28 -0.97
CA LEU A 204 20.22 4.10 -1.40
C LEU A 204 19.45 4.63 -0.19
N ASP A 205 19.13 5.91 -0.16
CA ASP A 205 18.28 6.45 0.90
C ASP A 205 16.80 6.07 0.68
N GLU A 206 15.93 6.48 1.60
CA GLU A 206 14.50 6.17 1.53
C GLU A 206 13.82 6.83 0.31
N ASP A 207 14.20 8.04 -0.05
CA ASP A 207 13.60 8.78 -1.15
C ASP A 207 14.03 8.22 -2.51
N GLU A 208 15.32 7.88 -2.64
CA GLU A 208 15.87 7.18 -3.79
C GLU A 208 15.21 5.80 -3.99
N THR A 209 15.00 5.06 -2.89
CA THR A 209 14.32 3.76 -2.95
C THR A 209 12.87 3.90 -3.42
N LYS A 210 12.15 4.92 -2.93
CA LYS A 210 10.76 5.21 -3.32
C LYS A 210 10.62 5.55 -4.80
N HIS A 211 11.54 6.36 -5.34
CA HIS A 211 11.47 6.85 -6.72
C HIS A 211 12.19 5.97 -7.74
N GLY A 212 12.91 4.93 -7.31
CA GLY A 212 13.76 4.12 -8.19
C GLY A 212 13.05 3.51 -9.40
N LEU A 213 11.84 2.95 -9.23
CA LEU A 213 11.08 2.38 -10.35
C LEU A 213 10.55 3.44 -11.32
N GLN A 214 10.23 4.64 -10.82
CA GLN A 214 9.86 5.77 -11.68
C GLN A 214 11.06 6.18 -12.54
N ILE A 215 12.23 6.35 -11.93
CA ILE A 215 13.48 6.69 -12.62
C ILE A 215 13.79 5.64 -13.71
N LEU A 216 13.64 4.35 -13.39
CA LEU A 216 13.83 3.28 -14.37
C LEU A 216 12.85 3.38 -15.55
N SER A 217 11.57 3.65 -15.26
CA SER A 217 10.54 3.85 -16.29
C SER A 217 10.87 5.03 -17.22
N GLU A 218 11.40 6.13 -16.68
CA GLU A 218 11.87 7.28 -17.45
C GLU A 218 13.06 6.92 -18.36
N TYR A 219 14.02 6.13 -17.87
CA TYR A 219 15.14 5.66 -18.68
C TYR A 219 14.69 4.74 -19.82
N LEU A 220 13.75 3.84 -19.55
CA LEU A 220 13.18 2.94 -20.57
C LEU A 220 12.38 3.72 -21.61
N PHE A 221 11.58 4.71 -21.19
CA PHE A 221 10.89 5.61 -22.11
C PHE A 221 11.89 6.40 -22.95
N GLY A 222 12.94 6.94 -22.33
CA GLY A 222 14.01 7.65 -23.01
C GLY A 222 14.72 6.77 -24.05
N HIS A 223 14.87 5.48 -23.79
CA HIS A 223 15.56 4.52 -24.67
C HIS A 223 14.69 4.05 -25.83
N PHE A 224 13.48 3.56 -25.56
CA PHE A 224 12.61 2.93 -26.54
C PHE A 224 11.55 3.88 -27.14
N GLY A 225 11.32 5.05 -26.54
CA GLY A 225 10.29 6.00 -26.97
C GLY A 225 8.85 5.55 -26.68
N THR A 226 8.65 4.56 -25.82
CA THR A 226 7.34 4.01 -25.46
C THR A 226 7.26 3.71 -23.97
N ARG A 227 6.04 3.76 -23.42
CA ARG A 227 5.80 3.58 -21.97
C ARG A 227 6.04 2.13 -21.57
N ALA A 228 6.58 1.93 -20.37
CA ALA A 228 6.80 0.60 -19.82
C ALA A 228 5.53 0.00 -19.21
N PHE A 229 5.37 -1.31 -19.37
CA PHE A 229 4.46 -2.11 -18.53
C PHE A 229 5.17 -2.44 -17.22
N VAL A 230 4.51 -2.24 -16.09
CA VAL A 230 5.03 -2.61 -14.77
C VAL A 230 4.24 -3.80 -14.25
N PHE A 231 4.93 -4.91 -14.06
CA PHE A 231 4.37 -6.16 -13.53
C PHE A 231 4.79 -6.31 -12.07
N ILE A 232 3.82 -6.38 -11.18
CA ILE A 232 4.04 -6.49 -9.73
C ILE A 232 3.48 -7.82 -9.24
N ASP A 233 4.35 -8.73 -8.80
CA ASP A 233 3.96 -9.98 -8.15
C ASP A 233 4.08 -9.88 -6.63
N GLU A 234 3.29 -10.72 -5.93
CA GLU A 234 3.37 -10.91 -4.48
C GLU A 234 3.33 -9.58 -3.69
N PHE A 235 2.58 -8.58 -4.21
CA PHE A 235 2.52 -7.22 -3.68
C PHE A 235 2.08 -7.15 -2.21
N ASP A 236 1.39 -8.18 -1.73
CA ASP A 236 0.86 -8.33 -0.38
C ASP A 236 1.88 -8.97 0.59
N VAL A 237 2.97 -9.56 0.11
CA VAL A 237 3.99 -10.18 0.98
C VAL A 237 4.56 -9.22 2.03
N PRO A 238 4.95 -7.97 1.70
CA PRO A 238 5.41 -7.03 2.71
C PRO A 238 4.34 -6.76 3.77
N GLU A 239 3.07 -6.68 3.38
CA GLU A 239 1.96 -6.47 4.32
C GLU A 239 1.78 -7.66 5.27
N HIS A 240 1.77 -8.89 4.74
CA HIS A 240 1.61 -10.11 5.56
C HIS A 240 2.72 -10.28 6.58
N GLN A 241 3.93 -9.82 6.28
CA GLN A 241 5.04 -9.91 7.23
C GLN A 241 4.86 -9.02 8.46
N PHE A 242 4.17 -7.89 8.32
CA PHE A 242 3.92 -6.95 9.42
C PHE A 242 2.50 -7.01 9.96
N SER A 243 1.72 -7.99 9.50
CA SER A 243 0.31 -8.14 9.86
C SER A 243 0.09 -8.16 11.38
N GLU A 244 0.98 -8.85 12.09
CA GLU A 244 0.96 -9.03 13.53
C GLU A 244 1.36 -7.80 14.35
N PHE A 245 1.74 -6.71 13.68
CA PHE A 245 2.05 -5.43 14.31
C PHE A 245 0.99 -4.35 14.03
N TYR A 246 0.01 -4.63 13.16
CA TYR A 246 -1.12 -3.71 12.92
C TYR A 246 -2.11 -3.64 14.08
N GLY A 247 -2.01 -4.56 15.04
CA GLY A 247 -2.80 -4.55 16.26
C GLY A 247 -2.28 -5.55 17.29
N PHE A 248 -3.09 -5.86 18.30
CA PHE A 248 -2.71 -6.82 19.33
C PHE A 248 -3.10 -8.24 18.93
N THR A 249 -2.17 -9.17 19.09
CA THR A 249 -2.43 -10.60 19.06
C THR A 249 -3.29 -11.02 20.25
N LYS A 250 -3.90 -12.21 20.16
CA LYS A 250 -4.66 -12.81 21.27
C LYS A 250 -3.87 -12.81 22.58
N ASP A 251 -2.60 -13.22 22.53
CA ASP A 251 -1.77 -13.37 23.73
C ASP A 251 -1.44 -12.01 24.35
N GLU A 252 -1.18 -10.99 23.52
CA GLU A 252 -1.03 -9.60 23.97
C GLU A 252 -2.32 -9.06 24.61
N VAL A 253 -3.51 -9.32 24.02
CA VAL A 253 -4.78 -8.91 24.62
C VAL A 253 -5.00 -9.57 25.98
N VAL A 254 -4.76 -10.88 26.10
CA VAL A 254 -4.87 -11.61 27.37
C VAL A 254 -3.90 -11.04 28.41
N HIS A 255 -2.67 -10.72 28.00
CA HIS A 255 -1.68 -10.11 28.88
C HIS A 255 -2.12 -8.72 29.36
N LEU A 256 -2.56 -7.85 28.45
CA LEU A 256 -3.03 -6.50 28.78
C LEU A 256 -4.24 -6.53 29.72
N LEU A 257 -5.20 -7.44 29.48
CA LEU A 257 -6.35 -7.64 30.36
C LEU A 257 -5.91 -8.12 31.75
N LYS A 258 -4.92 -9.00 31.83
CA LYS A 258 -4.37 -9.47 33.11
C LYS A 258 -3.70 -8.33 33.89
N VAL A 259 -2.89 -7.50 33.22
CA VAL A 259 -2.25 -6.32 33.82
C VAL A 259 -3.29 -5.31 34.30
N ALA A 260 -4.41 -5.19 33.58
CA ALA A 260 -5.54 -4.34 33.94
C ALA A 260 -6.48 -4.93 35.03
N ASN A 261 -6.13 -6.07 35.64
CA ASN A 261 -6.99 -6.81 36.58
C ASN A 261 -8.35 -7.24 36.00
N LYS A 262 -8.42 -7.50 34.69
CA LYS A 262 -9.62 -7.94 33.92
C LYS A 262 -9.39 -9.29 33.23
N SER A 263 -8.64 -10.19 33.87
CA SER A 263 -8.16 -11.45 33.29
C SER A 263 -9.26 -12.36 32.74
N ASP A 264 -10.46 -12.30 33.32
CA ASP A 264 -11.66 -13.07 32.98
C ASP A 264 -12.50 -12.44 31.86
N HIS A 265 -12.16 -11.23 31.41
CA HIS A 265 -12.92 -10.48 30.41
C HIS A 265 -12.56 -10.84 28.96
N PHE A 266 -11.60 -11.74 28.72
CA PHE A 266 -11.19 -12.08 27.34
C PHE A 266 -12.35 -12.66 26.51
N GLU A 267 -13.18 -13.53 27.09
CA GLU A 267 -14.34 -14.08 26.36
C GLU A 267 -15.38 -13.00 26.05
N PHE A 268 -15.52 -11.97 26.89
CA PHE A 268 -16.36 -10.81 26.58
C PHE A 268 -15.78 -10.04 25.37
N VAL A 269 -14.50 -9.67 25.40
CA VAL A 269 -13.84 -8.96 24.29
C VAL A 269 -13.99 -9.72 22.98
N LYS A 270 -13.74 -11.03 23.02
CA LYS A 270 -13.89 -11.93 21.89
C LYS A 270 -15.32 -12.01 21.36
N SER A 271 -16.32 -11.95 22.24
CA SER A 271 -17.74 -11.93 21.87
C SER A 271 -18.16 -10.63 21.18
N GLN A 272 -17.51 -9.51 21.50
CA GLN A 272 -17.75 -8.23 20.82
C GLN A 272 -17.13 -8.24 19.43
N PHE A 273 -15.85 -8.60 19.34
CA PHE A 273 -15.14 -8.75 18.09
C PHE A 273 -13.95 -9.70 18.25
N ASN A 274 -13.94 -10.81 17.51
CA ASN A 274 -12.93 -11.87 17.62
C ASN A 274 -11.62 -11.54 16.86
N GLY A 275 -11.36 -10.27 16.57
CA GLY A 275 -10.20 -9.84 15.79
C GLY A 275 -10.34 -10.07 14.28
N PHE A 276 -9.51 -9.38 13.50
CA PHE A 276 -9.33 -9.62 12.08
C PHE A 276 -8.44 -10.84 11.87
N LEU A 277 -8.91 -11.77 11.04
CA LEU A 277 -8.13 -12.93 10.64
C LEU A 277 -7.07 -12.50 9.63
N THR A 278 -5.80 -12.71 9.96
CA THR A 278 -4.66 -12.44 9.07
C THR A 278 -3.62 -13.55 9.19
N LYS A 279 -2.52 -13.46 8.43
CA LYS A 279 -1.42 -14.42 8.47
C LYS A 279 -0.21 -13.82 9.15
N SER A 280 0.28 -14.48 10.21
CA SER A 280 1.58 -14.16 10.82
C SER A 280 2.72 -14.31 9.81
N ARG A 281 3.90 -13.80 10.17
CA ARG A 281 5.16 -14.04 9.47
C ARG A 281 5.40 -15.52 9.12
N ASP A 282 4.97 -16.45 9.97
CA ASP A 282 5.07 -17.90 9.73
C ASP A 282 3.93 -18.50 8.88
N ARG A 283 3.11 -17.65 8.24
CA ARG A 283 1.90 -18.01 7.47
C ARG A 283 0.81 -18.75 8.26
N LYS A 284 0.90 -18.72 9.59
CA LYS A 284 -0.14 -19.20 10.50
C LYS A 284 -1.26 -18.19 10.58
N ASP A 285 -2.49 -18.69 10.62
CA ASP A 285 -3.66 -17.83 10.79
C ASP A 285 -3.67 -17.28 12.23
N ILE A 286 -3.78 -15.96 12.36
CA ILE A 286 -3.79 -15.25 13.63
C ILE A 286 -4.94 -14.23 13.65
N ASN A 287 -5.46 -13.95 14.84
CA ASN A 287 -6.44 -12.89 15.03
C ASN A 287 -5.74 -11.67 15.61
N ILE A 288 -5.96 -10.53 14.97
CA ILE A 288 -5.44 -9.23 15.39
C ILE A 288 -6.61 -8.35 15.85
N TYR A 289 -6.50 -7.82 17.06
CA TYR A 289 -7.49 -6.97 17.70
C TYR A 289 -7.09 -5.51 17.60
N SER A 290 -8.08 -4.61 17.48
CA SER A 290 -7.84 -3.18 17.43
C SER A 290 -7.22 -2.71 18.74
N PRO A 291 -6.02 -2.11 18.72
CA PRO A 291 -5.44 -1.59 19.94
C PRO A 291 -6.30 -0.53 20.59
N TYR A 292 -6.90 0.35 19.79
CA TYR A 292 -7.79 1.38 20.31
C TYR A 292 -8.98 0.76 21.06
N SER A 293 -9.65 -0.22 20.47
CA SER A 293 -10.78 -0.92 21.08
C SER A 293 -10.40 -1.59 22.40
N ILE A 294 -9.25 -2.28 22.42
CA ILE A 294 -8.75 -2.97 23.61
C ILE A 294 -8.37 -1.98 24.71
N ILE A 295 -7.68 -0.89 24.35
CA ILE A 295 -7.25 0.14 25.31
C ILE A 295 -8.46 0.87 25.90
N LYS A 296 -9.41 1.29 25.06
CA LYS A 296 -10.63 1.96 25.50
C LYS A 296 -11.45 1.07 26.42
N TYR A 297 -11.52 -0.22 26.11
CA TYR A 297 -12.19 -1.19 26.97
C TYR A 297 -11.47 -1.34 28.32
N ILE A 298 -10.15 -1.44 28.32
CA ILE A 298 -9.35 -1.53 29.54
C ILE A 298 -9.56 -0.29 30.42
N SER A 299 -9.53 0.91 29.84
CA SER A 299 -9.60 2.18 30.59
C SER A 299 -11.00 2.61 31.03
N SER A 300 -12.03 2.26 30.27
CA SER A 300 -13.40 2.81 30.46
C SER A 300 -14.51 1.77 30.55
N ASP A 301 -14.20 0.47 30.42
CA ASP A 301 -15.18 -0.63 30.34
C ASP A 301 -16.16 -0.52 29.15
N VAL A 302 -15.88 0.38 28.19
CA VAL A 302 -16.64 0.52 26.96
C VAL A 302 -15.86 -0.09 25.81
N TYR A 303 -16.42 -1.12 25.17
CA TYR A 303 -15.87 -1.66 23.94
C TYR A 303 -16.43 -0.88 22.74
N VAL A 304 -15.54 -0.47 21.83
CA VAL A 304 -15.92 0.17 20.57
C VAL A 304 -15.13 -0.49 19.46
N ASP A 305 -15.80 -0.96 18.41
CA ASP A 305 -15.15 -1.56 17.24
C ASP A 305 -14.67 -0.47 16.27
N GLU A 306 -13.49 0.10 16.55
CA GLU A 306 -12.90 1.21 15.81
C GLU A 306 -11.41 0.97 15.57
N TRP A 307 -10.94 1.32 14.36
CA TRP A 307 -9.52 1.25 13.98
C TRP A 307 -9.03 2.61 13.48
N PRO A 308 -8.71 3.55 14.38
CA PRO A 308 -8.27 4.88 13.98
C PRO A 308 -6.90 4.80 13.29
N ASP A 309 -6.80 5.32 12.06
CA ASP A 309 -5.53 5.38 11.32
C ASP A 309 -4.45 6.21 12.04
N SER A 310 -4.87 7.15 12.90
CA SER A 310 -4.01 8.12 13.59
C SER A 310 -3.08 7.53 14.66
N ILE A 311 -3.32 6.30 15.13
CA ILE A 311 -2.58 5.70 16.26
C ILE A 311 -1.68 4.56 15.77
N ARG A 312 -1.65 4.28 14.46
CA ARG A 312 -0.87 3.15 13.91
C ARG A 312 0.60 3.21 14.31
N SER A 313 1.26 4.37 14.23
CA SER A 313 2.70 4.49 14.54
C SER A 313 3.01 4.16 16.00
N GLU A 314 2.15 4.61 16.92
CA GLU A 314 2.27 4.42 18.35
C GLU A 314 1.94 2.98 18.75
N ILE A 315 0.95 2.37 18.08
CA ILE A 315 0.65 0.93 18.19
C ILE A 315 1.86 0.08 17.81
N PHE A 316 2.52 0.42 16.69
CA PHE A 316 3.73 -0.26 16.25
C PHE A 316 4.84 -0.18 17.32
N LYS A 317 5.00 1.00 17.96
CA LYS A 317 5.97 1.17 19.06
C LYS A 317 5.60 0.33 20.28
N LEU A 318 4.33 0.30 20.68
CA LEU A 318 3.87 -0.48 21.82
C LEU A 318 4.01 -1.99 21.62
N SER A 319 3.54 -2.52 20.48
CA SER A 319 3.65 -3.95 20.20
C SER A 319 5.12 -4.38 20.18
N ARG A 320 6.00 -3.54 19.62
CA ARG A 320 7.45 -3.77 19.69
C ARG A 320 7.97 -3.79 21.12
N MET A 321 7.62 -2.79 21.92
CA MET A 321 8.01 -2.66 23.32
C MET A 321 7.56 -3.87 24.17
N ILE A 322 6.33 -4.37 23.95
CA ILE A 322 5.80 -5.57 24.62
C ILE A 322 6.56 -6.82 24.15
N LYS A 323 6.79 -6.99 22.84
CA LYS A 323 7.48 -8.17 22.27
C LYS A 323 8.95 -8.24 22.67
N GLU A 324 9.62 -7.10 22.84
CA GLU A 324 11.02 -7.03 23.25
C GLU A 324 11.20 -7.16 24.78
N ASN A 325 10.10 -7.35 25.56
CA ASN A 325 10.10 -7.33 27.04
C ASN A 325 10.74 -6.06 27.63
N ASP A 326 10.71 -4.96 26.88
CA ASP A 326 11.47 -3.73 27.18
C ASP A 326 10.73 -2.84 28.19
N VAL A 327 9.55 -3.25 28.64
CA VAL A 327 8.65 -2.44 29.46
C VAL A 327 8.01 -3.30 30.53
N ASP A 328 8.14 -2.86 31.77
CA ASP A 328 7.43 -3.43 32.91
C ASP A 328 5.95 -3.02 32.92
N ASN A 329 5.16 -3.59 33.84
CA ASN A 329 3.73 -3.28 33.93
C ASN A 329 3.45 -1.78 34.13
N GLU A 330 4.37 -1.05 34.75
CA GLU A 330 4.27 0.39 35.00
C GLU A 330 4.47 1.19 33.70
N GLY A 331 5.47 0.86 32.89
CA GLY A 331 5.68 1.47 31.58
C GLY A 331 4.57 1.13 30.57
N ILE A 332 3.98 -0.07 30.65
CA ILE A 332 2.78 -0.41 29.87
C ILE A 332 1.65 0.52 30.30
N SER A 333 1.39 0.69 31.59
CA SER A 333 0.35 1.60 32.09
C SER A 333 0.56 3.06 31.64
N LEU A 334 1.79 3.57 31.70
CA LEU A 334 2.15 4.92 31.24
C LEU A 334 1.94 5.09 29.73
N PHE A 335 2.32 4.08 28.92
CA PHE A 335 2.09 4.13 27.47
C PHE A 335 0.60 4.00 27.13
N MET A 336 -0.16 3.19 27.88
CA MET A 336 -1.61 3.06 27.72
C MET A 336 -2.32 4.38 28.06
N GLN A 337 -1.84 5.10 29.07
CA GLN A 337 -2.31 6.45 29.39
C GLN A 337 -1.96 7.44 28.27
N PHE A 338 -0.74 7.38 27.72
CA PHE A 338 -0.35 8.18 26.55
C PHE A 338 -1.22 7.88 25.31
N LEU A 339 -1.51 6.61 25.01
CA LEU A 339 -2.38 6.23 23.89
C LEU A 339 -3.82 6.70 24.12
N TYR A 340 -4.33 6.59 25.34
CA TYR A 340 -5.64 7.13 25.70
C TYR A 340 -5.66 8.65 25.51
N GLU A 341 -4.63 9.36 25.97
CA GLU A 341 -4.52 10.80 25.75
C GLU A 341 -4.43 11.14 24.26
N MET A 342 -3.63 10.43 23.44
CA MET A 342 -3.54 10.66 22.00
C MET A 342 -4.83 10.34 21.24
N ALA A 343 -5.62 9.40 21.73
CA ALA A 343 -6.87 8.99 21.09
C ALA A 343 -8.07 9.85 21.50
N PHE A 344 -8.00 10.54 22.66
CA PHE A 344 -9.06 11.41 23.17
C PHE A 344 -8.73 12.91 23.05
N PHE A 345 -7.46 13.29 22.99
CA PHE A 345 -7.05 14.65 22.68
C PHE A 345 -6.89 14.82 21.18
N THR A 346 -7.70 15.71 20.62
CA THR A 346 -7.46 16.32 19.31
C THR A 346 -5.99 16.69 19.18
N PRO A 347 -5.30 16.30 18.09
CA PRO A 347 -3.92 16.70 17.88
C PRO A 347 -3.86 18.22 17.82
N VAL A 348 -3.33 18.81 18.89
CA VAL A 348 -2.97 20.22 18.92
C VAL A 348 -1.66 20.33 18.17
N SER A 349 -1.70 20.92 16.98
CA SER A 349 -0.51 21.12 16.16
C SER A 349 -0.20 22.60 16.04
N LEU A 350 1.08 22.95 16.14
CA LEU A 350 1.53 24.31 15.90
C LEU A 350 2.06 24.37 14.46
N VAL A 351 1.27 24.96 13.56
CA VAL A 351 1.62 25.06 12.13
C VAL A 351 1.86 26.52 11.81
N ASN A 352 3.10 26.87 11.45
CA ASN A 352 3.51 28.25 11.11
C ASN A 352 3.16 29.29 12.19
N GLY A 353 3.25 28.92 13.47
CA GLY A 353 2.92 29.81 14.60
C GLY A 353 1.44 29.84 14.97
N ASN A 354 0.56 29.19 14.20
CA ASN A 354 -0.86 29.09 14.50
C ASN A 354 -1.18 27.80 15.23
N LEU A 355 -2.00 27.91 16.28
CA LEU A 355 -2.53 26.77 17.02
C LEU A 355 -3.67 26.14 16.20
N THR A 356 -3.51 24.89 15.78
CA THR A 356 -4.53 24.16 15.02
C THR A 356 -5.05 22.99 15.85
N LEU A 357 -6.35 23.01 16.10
CA LEU A 357 -7.12 21.98 16.79
C LEU A 357 -8.00 21.27 15.77
N LYS A 358 -7.73 19.99 15.49
CA LYS A 358 -8.51 19.21 14.53
C LYS A 358 -9.39 18.20 15.25
N MET A 359 -10.71 18.43 15.23
CA MET A 359 -11.75 17.51 15.71
C MET A 359 -12.34 16.71 14.53
N PRO A 360 -13.04 15.59 14.77
CA PRO A 360 -13.79 14.90 13.72
C PRO A 360 -14.78 15.87 13.05
N ASN A 361 -14.58 16.12 11.75
CA ASN A 361 -15.41 17.02 10.91
C ASN A 361 -15.43 18.50 11.34
N THR A 362 -14.52 18.95 12.20
CA THR A 362 -14.41 20.37 12.56
C THR A 362 -12.96 20.75 12.78
N THR A 363 -12.53 21.81 12.12
CA THR A 363 -11.18 22.36 12.30
C THR A 363 -11.27 23.72 12.98
N VAL A 364 -10.50 23.93 14.05
CA VAL A 364 -10.38 25.21 14.75
C VAL A 364 -8.94 25.69 14.63
N CYS A 365 -8.74 26.82 13.96
CA CYS A 365 -7.43 27.44 13.83
C CYS A 365 -7.42 28.75 14.59
N GLY A 366 -6.46 28.93 15.50
CA GLY A 366 -6.31 30.13 16.32
C GLY A 366 -4.93 30.76 16.17
N ASN A 367 -4.89 32.09 16.05
CA ASN A 367 -3.65 32.85 16.22
C ASN A 367 -3.80 33.89 17.34
N ARG A 368 -2.71 34.16 18.05
CA ARG A 368 -2.66 35.24 19.03
C ARG A 368 -2.45 36.55 18.27
N GLY A 369 -3.43 37.44 18.32
CA GLY A 369 -3.27 38.79 17.80
C GLY A 369 -2.28 39.60 18.63
N GLU A 370 -1.43 40.40 17.99
CA GLU A 370 -0.65 41.42 18.70
C GLU A 370 -1.59 42.45 19.33
N ALA A 371 -1.29 42.87 20.55
CA ALA A 371 -2.11 43.84 21.26
C ALA A 371 -2.19 45.15 20.44
N PRO A 372 -3.39 45.62 20.04
CA PRO A 372 -3.52 46.96 19.50
C PRO A 372 -3.04 47.96 20.56
N ARG A 373 -2.71 49.19 20.14
CA ARG A 373 -2.21 50.29 21.00
C ARG A 373 -3.05 50.60 22.27
N ASN A 374 -4.18 49.92 22.45
CA ASN A 374 -5.12 50.03 23.57
C ASN A 374 -5.00 48.90 24.62
N GLY A 375 -4.00 48.00 24.53
CA GLY A 375 -3.69 47.03 25.58
C GLY A 375 -4.64 45.83 25.68
N GLN A 376 -5.40 45.56 24.63
CA GLN A 376 -6.34 44.45 24.53
C GLN A 376 -5.65 43.22 23.91
N ILE A 377 -5.81 42.04 24.51
CA ILE A 377 -5.30 40.77 23.94
C ILE A 377 -6.46 40.11 23.21
N SER A 378 -6.28 39.72 21.95
CA SER A 378 -7.27 38.97 21.17
C SER A 378 -6.71 37.62 20.74
N MET A 379 -7.62 36.66 20.59
CA MET A 379 -7.34 35.38 19.96
C MET A 379 -8.34 35.24 18.82
N ASP A 380 -7.84 35.35 17.60
CA ASP A 380 -8.67 35.22 16.40
C ASP A 380 -8.77 33.74 16.07
N MET A 381 -10.00 33.22 16.04
CA MET A 381 -10.28 31.80 15.84
C MET A 381 -11.19 31.61 14.63
N ILE A 382 -10.79 30.71 13.73
CA ILE A 382 -11.58 30.29 12.57
C ILE A 382 -12.11 28.90 12.85
N PHE A 383 -13.44 28.75 12.81
CA PHE A 383 -14.13 27.48 12.94
C PHE A 383 -14.60 27.03 11.55
N THR A 384 -14.09 25.91 11.08
CA THR A 384 -14.49 25.31 9.81
C THR A 384 -15.29 24.04 10.10
N ASN A 385 -16.56 24.05 9.70
CA ASN A 385 -17.41 22.86 9.76
C ASN A 385 -17.26 22.07 8.45
N GLU A 386 -16.70 20.87 8.53
CA GLU A 386 -16.55 19.94 7.41
C GLU A 386 -17.68 18.90 7.37
N ALA A 387 -18.63 18.95 8.32
CA ALA A 387 -19.80 18.09 8.38
C ALA A 387 -20.95 18.62 7.49
N VAL A 388 -21.83 17.69 7.09
CA VAL A 388 -23.06 18.01 6.34
C VAL A 388 -24.12 18.68 7.23
N GLN A 389 -24.03 18.51 8.55
CA GLN A 389 -24.97 19.08 9.52
C GLN A 389 -24.50 20.46 10.02
N PRO A 390 -25.42 21.42 10.24
CA PRO A 390 -25.06 22.74 10.78
C PRO A 390 -24.64 22.65 12.26
N MET A 391 -23.68 23.47 12.65
CA MET A 391 -23.25 23.62 14.04
C MET A 391 -23.95 24.81 14.71
N GLY A 392 -24.33 24.65 15.97
CA GLY A 392 -24.92 25.72 16.79
C GLY A 392 -24.61 25.53 18.28
N GLY A 393 -24.85 26.55 19.09
CA GLY A 393 -24.67 26.48 20.55
C GLY A 393 -23.21 26.47 21.02
N PHE A 394 -22.32 27.21 20.36
CA PHE A 394 -20.91 27.28 20.74
C PHE A 394 -20.73 27.86 22.16
N ALA A 395 -19.92 27.19 22.96
CA ALA A 395 -19.44 27.67 24.25
C ALA A 395 -17.92 27.48 24.31
N ILE A 396 -17.22 28.45 24.91
CA ILE A 396 -15.77 28.40 25.11
C ILE A 396 -15.50 28.71 26.57
N GLN A 397 -14.66 27.90 27.21
CA GLN A 397 -14.22 28.10 28.57
C GLN A 397 -12.70 28.01 28.64
N SER A 398 -12.08 28.95 29.34
CA SER A 398 -10.65 28.90 29.64
C SER A 398 -10.45 28.28 31.03
N ASN A 399 -9.58 27.28 31.12
CA ASN A 399 -9.12 26.78 32.43
C ASN A 399 -8.30 27.85 33.16
N LYS A 400 -8.18 27.70 34.48
CA LYS A 400 -7.24 28.49 35.29
C LYS A 400 -5.85 28.41 34.66
N ASN A 401 -5.26 29.56 34.41
CA ASN A 401 -3.96 29.69 33.78
C ASN A 401 -3.11 30.64 34.62
N ASN A 402 -1.78 30.57 34.44
CA ASN A 402 -0.82 31.34 35.25
C ASN A 402 -0.96 32.86 35.14
N PHE A 403 -1.81 33.36 34.24
CA PHE A 403 -2.04 34.78 33.98
C PHE A 403 -3.47 35.23 34.30
N ASP A 404 -4.30 34.36 34.91
CA ASP A 404 -5.72 34.60 35.23
C ASP A 404 -6.53 35.17 34.05
N LEU A 405 -6.20 34.74 32.82
CA LEU A 405 -6.96 35.12 31.63
C LEU A 405 -8.34 34.43 31.66
N SER A 406 -9.40 35.23 31.56
CA SER A 406 -10.78 34.76 31.41
C SER A 406 -11.33 35.18 30.05
N SER A 407 -12.20 34.33 29.48
CA SER A 407 -12.85 34.60 28.19
C SER A 407 -14.09 35.47 28.41
N GLU A 408 -14.16 36.62 27.75
CA GLU A 408 -15.40 37.38 27.54
C GLU A 408 -15.91 37.08 26.12
N PHE A 409 -17.20 36.77 25.99
CA PHE A 409 -17.82 36.32 24.74
C PHE A 409 -18.81 37.36 24.22
N ASP A 410 -18.47 38.03 23.13
CA ASP A 410 -19.39 38.88 22.34
C ASP A 410 -19.60 38.20 20.97
N ALA A 411 -20.72 37.50 20.79
CA ALA A 411 -21.05 36.91 19.49
C ALA A 411 -21.84 37.91 18.63
N CYS A 412 -21.22 38.43 17.58
CA CYS A 412 -21.94 38.96 16.42
C CYS A 412 -22.09 37.83 15.39
N ALA A 413 -23.22 37.12 15.43
CA ALA A 413 -23.56 36.14 14.40
C ALA A 413 -24.34 36.82 13.26
N THR A 414 -23.65 37.22 12.19
CA THR A 414 -24.30 37.52 10.91
C THR A 414 -24.35 36.24 10.05
N GLN A 415 -25.55 35.77 9.72
CA GLN A 415 -25.77 34.70 8.73
C GLN A 415 -25.36 35.17 7.33
N ILE A 416 -24.20 34.77 6.81
CA ILE A 416 -23.77 34.90 5.40
C ILE A 416 -22.83 33.70 5.07
N PRO A 417 -22.89 33.08 3.86
CA PRO A 417 -22.42 31.70 3.64
C PRO A 417 -20.90 31.54 3.47
N LEU A 418 -20.43 30.31 3.74
CA LEU A 418 -19.12 29.71 3.37
C LEU A 418 -17.92 30.66 3.53
N SER A 419 -17.25 30.53 4.68
CA SER A 419 -16.11 31.32 5.20
C SER A 419 -16.50 32.64 5.90
N GLY A 420 -16.57 32.58 7.23
CA GLY A 420 -16.80 33.74 8.09
C GLY A 420 -15.75 33.80 9.20
N LEU A 421 -15.19 35.00 9.43
CA LEU A 421 -14.30 35.30 10.55
C LEU A 421 -15.13 35.57 11.82
N LEU A 422 -14.75 34.97 12.95
CA LEU A 422 -15.24 35.33 14.29
C LEU A 422 -14.11 36.06 15.04
N CYS A 423 -14.30 37.35 15.31
CA CYS A 423 -13.35 38.15 16.11
C CYS A 423 -13.73 38.11 17.60
N TYR A 424 -12.74 37.91 18.47
CA TYR A 424 -12.91 37.89 19.93
C TYR A 424 -12.15 39.06 20.59
N HIS A 425 -12.72 39.59 21.67
CA HIS A 425 -12.18 40.69 22.46
C HIS A 425 -12.09 40.28 23.94
N THR A 426 -10.91 40.33 24.57
CA THR A 426 -10.79 40.18 26.04
C THR A 426 -10.41 41.52 26.67
N ARG A 427 -11.15 42.02 27.68
CA ARG A 427 -10.76 43.23 28.41
C ARG A 427 -9.93 42.90 29.65
N LYS A 428 -9.01 43.80 29.98
CA LYS A 428 -8.33 43.83 31.29
C LYS A 428 -9.30 44.44 32.30
N ALA A 429 -9.65 43.73 33.37
CA ALA A 429 -10.42 44.31 34.46
C ALA A 429 -9.69 45.55 35.03
N PRO A 430 -10.36 46.69 35.24
CA PRO A 430 -9.74 47.82 35.90
C PRO A 430 -9.44 47.45 37.36
N LYS A 431 -8.19 47.68 37.79
CA LYS A 431 -7.86 47.69 39.22
C LYS A 431 -8.67 48.78 39.90
N VAL A 432 -9.68 48.41 40.68
CA VAL A 432 -10.26 49.29 41.69
C VAL A 432 -9.56 49.01 43.01
N HIS A 433 -8.80 50.00 43.48
CA HIS A 433 -8.24 50.04 44.82
C HIS A 433 -9.36 50.17 45.87
N CYS A 434 -9.12 49.61 47.05
CA CYS A 434 -10.00 49.61 48.22
C CYS A 434 -10.62 50.96 48.56
N ALA A 435 -11.87 50.91 49.02
CA ALA A 435 -12.29 51.46 50.32
C ALA A 435 -13.14 50.39 51.01
#